data_AF-A0A382MIE7-F1
#
_entry.id   AF-A0A382MIE7-F1
#
_cell.length_a   1.000
_cell.length_b   1.000
_cell.length_c   1.000
_cell.angle_alpha   90.00
_cell.angle_beta   90.00
_cell.angle_gamma   90.00
#
_symmetry.space_group_name_H-M   'P 1'
#
loop_
_entity.id
_entity.type
_entity.pdbx_description
1 polymer ?
#
loop_
_entity_poly.entity_id
_entity_poly.type
_entity_poly.pdbx_seq_one_letter_code
_entity_poly.pdbx_strand_id
1 'polypeptide(L)'
;MGAIVTLTAPHTGRSPNDRFIVRDESTEATVDWGPVNRSVSKAHFGLLRTNVVDYLNGVDLFVQDARAGADETHGINVRVVSESPWQALFSHNMFLRLGPEDLQRFVPGFTVLHAPSLKADPSVHGTQSETAV
;
A
#
# COMPACT_ATOMS: atom_id res chain seq x y z
N MET A 1 25.63 -0.40 -17.02
CA MET A 1 24.81 -0.52 -15.78
C MET A 1 23.95 -1.77 -15.92
N GLY A 2 23.84 -2.58 -14.85
CA GLY A 2 23.13 -3.86 -14.85
C GLY A 2 21.78 -3.79 -14.12
N ALA A 3 21.05 -4.91 -14.10
CA ALA A 3 19.80 -5.02 -13.35
C ALA A 3 20.06 -5.22 -11.85
N ILE A 4 19.12 -4.75 -11.02
CA ILE A 4 19.11 -5.04 -9.58
C ILE A 4 18.30 -6.33 -9.38
N VAL A 5 18.89 -7.30 -8.67
CA VAL A 5 18.24 -8.57 -8.30
C VAL A 5 17.87 -8.52 -6.83
N THR A 6 16.60 -8.82 -6.50
CA THR A 6 16.05 -8.80 -5.15
C THR A 6 15.36 -10.12 -4.81
N LEU A 7 15.22 -10.43 -3.52
CA LEU A 7 14.55 -11.62 -3.00
C LEU A 7 13.33 -11.21 -2.16
N THR A 8 12.21 -11.90 -2.35
CA THR A 8 10.95 -11.66 -1.59
C THR A 8 10.48 -12.89 -0.82
N ALA A 9 11.32 -13.92 -0.67
CA ALA A 9 10.96 -15.12 0.08
C ALA A 9 10.53 -14.77 1.53
N PRO A 10 9.51 -15.45 2.07
CA PRO A 10 8.80 -16.59 1.49
C PRO A 10 7.71 -16.21 0.46
N HIS A 11 7.32 -14.94 0.37
CA HIS A 11 6.27 -14.45 -0.51
C HIS A 11 6.79 -14.17 -1.94
N THR A 12 6.79 -15.20 -2.78
CA THR A 12 7.19 -15.10 -4.21
C THR A 12 6.03 -14.78 -5.15
N GLY A 13 4.85 -14.49 -4.60
CA GLY A 13 3.64 -14.14 -5.32
C GLY A 13 2.67 -13.40 -4.41
N ARG A 14 1.45 -13.18 -4.91
CA ARG A 14 0.38 -12.55 -4.11
C ARG A 14 -0.07 -13.47 -2.98
N SER A 15 -0.62 -12.89 -1.92
CA SER A 15 -1.30 -13.58 -0.83
C SER A 15 -2.81 -13.27 -0.85
N PRO A 16 -3.63 -13.93 -1.70
CA PRO A 16 -5.03 -13.55 -1.90
C PRO A 16 -5.89 -13.65 -0.64
N ASN A 17 -5.52 -14.54 0.28
CA ASN A 17 -6.25 -14.75 1.53
C ASN A 17 -6.01 -13.64 2.57
N ASP A 18 -4.95 -12.84 2.38
CA ASP A 18 -4.52 -11.76 3.26
C ASP A 18 -4.88 -10.37 2.70
N ARG A 19 -5.69 -10.32 1.63
CA ARG A 19 -6.23 -9.07 1.08
C ARG A 19 -7.59 -8.77 1.71
N PHE A 20 -7.75 -7.54 2.21
CA PHE A 20 -8.96 -7.08 2.86
C PHE A 20 -9.47 -5.77 2.24
N ILE A 21 -10.75 -5.49 2.43
CA ILE A 21 -11.37 -4.19 2.17
C ILE A 21 -12.06 -3.76 3.46
N VAL A 22 -11.84 -2.52 3.87
CA VAL A 22 -12.51 -1.96 5.05
C VAL A 22 -14.01 -1.92 4.78
N ARG A 23 -14.78 -2.58 5.63
CA ARG A 23 -16.25 -2.57 5.58
C ARG A 23 -16.76 -1.42 6.42
N ASP A 24 -17.22 -0.37 5.76
CA ASP A 24 -17.77 0.85 6.33
C ASP A 24 -19.00 1.30 5.53
N GLU A 25 -19.57 2.45 5.88
CA GLU A 25 -20.80 2.95 5.27
C GLU A 25 -20.67 3.20 3.76
N SER A 26 -19.46 3.42 3.24
CA SER A 26 -19.20 3.68 1.83
C SER A 26 -19.00 2.40 1.00
N THR A 27 -18.50 1.33 1.63
CA THR A 27 -18.19 0.07 0.96
C THR A 27 -19.25 -1.01 1.16
N GLU A 28 -20.05 -0.91 2.23
CA GLU A 28 -21.05 -1.92 2.63
C GLU A 28 -21.93 -2.39 1.48
N ALA A 29 -22.49 -1.45 0.71
CA ALA A 29 -23.45 -1.75 -0.35
C ALA A 29 -22.84 -1.86 -1.75
N THR A 30 -21.58 -1.42 -1.92
CA THR A 30 -20.95 -1.26 -3.25
C THR A 30 -19.93 -2.35 -3.55
N VAL A 31 -19.37 -2.98 -2.52
CA VAL A 31 -18.41 -4.08 -2.67
C VAL A 31 -19.14 -5.41 -2.81
N ASP A 32 -18.76 -6.19 -3.82
CA ASP A 32 -19.18 -7.58 -3.97
C ASP A 32 -18.46 -8.48 -2.95
N TRP A 33 -19.06 -8.62 -1.77
CA TRP A 33 -18.47 -9.35 -0.64
C TRP A 33 -18.43 -10.86 -0.88
N GLY A 34 -17.29 -11.48 -0.55
CA GLY A 34 -17.13 -12.91 -0.74
C GLY A 34 -15.72 -13.41 -0.44
N PRO A 35 -15.33 -14.60 -0.92
CA PRO A 35 -14.01 -15.17 -0.63
C PRO A 35 -12.85 -14.33 -1.20
N VAL A 36 -13.12 -13.50 -2.22
CA VAL A 36 -12.14 -12.61 -2.87
C VAL A 36 -12.06 -11.24 -2.20
N ASN A 37 -13.22 -10.63 -1.89
CA ASN A 37 -13.31 -9.34 -1.22
C ASN A 37 -13.68 -9.59 0.25
N ARG A 38 -12.66 -9.82 1.08
CA ARG A 38 -12.83 -10.09 2.50
C ARG A 38 -12.93 -8.77 3.26
N SER A 39 -13.86 -8.73 4.21
CA SER A 39 -14.02 -7.54 5.04
C SER A 39 -13.01 -7.50 6.19
N VAL A 40 -12.58 -6.30 6.54
CA VAL A 40 -11.97 -5.97 7.83
C VAL A 40 -12.77 -4.84 8.46
N SER A 41 -12.92 -4.84 9.79
CA SER A 41 -13.62 -3.76 10.47
C SER A 41 -12.79 -2.48 10.45
N LYS A 42 -13.47 -1.32 10.47
CA LYS A 42 -12.81 0.00 10.60
C LYS A 42 -11.92 0.10 11.85
N ALA A 43 -12.33 -0.54 12.95
CA ALA A 43 -11.56 -0.57 14.20
C ALA A 43 -10.25 -1.36 14.04
N HIS A 44 -10.32 -2.57 13.48
CA HIS A 44 -9.15 -3.40 13.23
C HIS A 44 -8.18 -2.74 12.24
N PHE A 45 -8.69 -2.17 11.15
CA PHE A 45 -7.89 -1.39 10.20
C PHE A 45 -7.23 -0.18 10.88
N GLY A 46 -7.96 0.53 11.75
CA GLY A 46 -7.42 1.65 12.52
C GLY A 46 -6.23 1.26 13.39
N LEU A 47 -6.31 0.10 14.07
CA LEU A 47 -5.21 -0.45 14.87
C LEU A 47 -4.00 -0.82 13.99
N LEU A 48 -4.23 -1.55 12.89
CA LEU A 48 -3.17 -1.92 11.95
C LEU A 48 -2.48 -0.68 11.37
N ARG A 49 -3.26 0.31 10.91
CA ARG A 49 -2.74 1.56 10.34
C ARG A 49 -1.92 2.34 11.36
N THR A 50 -2.36 2.39 12.62
CA THR A 50 -1.61 3.06 13.70
C THR A 50 -0.24 2.40 13.88
N ASN A 51 -0.21 1.07 14.01
CA ASN A 51 1.05 0.33 14.16
C ASN A 51 1.97 0.47 12.94
N VAL A 52 1.42 0.50 11.72
CA VAL A 52 2.18 0.76 10.48
C VAL A 52 2.83 2.15 10.52
N VAL A 53 2.07 3.18 10.89
CA VAL A 53 2.59 4.55 10.98
C VAL A 53 3.66 4.67 12.07
N ASP A 54 3.41 4.10 13.25
CA ASP A 54 4.36 4.12 14.36
C ASP A 54 5.67 3.41 14.01
N TYR A 55 5.58 2.27 13.32
CA TYR A 55 6.74 1.55 12.80
C TYR A 55 7.52 2.39 11.78
N LEU A 56 6.84 2.95 10.78
CA LEU A 56 7.46 3.74 9.72
C LEU A 56 8.11 5.03 10.24
N ASN A 57 7.60 5.61 11.32
CA ASN A 57 8.23 6.77 11.97
C ASN A 57 9.59 6.46 12.61
N GLY A 58 9.92 5.19 12.83
CA GLY A 58 11.16 4.74 13.46
C GLY A 58 12.27 4.34 12.49
N VAL A 59 12.06 4.45 11.18
CA VAL A 59 12.98 3.96 10.14
C VAL A 59 13.19 5.02 9.04
N ASP A 60 14.22 4.81 8.20
CA ASP A 60 14.40 5.62 7.00
C ASP A 60 13.26 5.39 6.01
N LEU A 61 12.77 6.47 5.40
CA LEU A 61 11.64 6.44 4.48
C LEU A 61 12.03 6.87 3.08
N PHE A 62 11.53 6.12 2.10
CA PHE A 62 11.59 6.43 0.69
C PHE A 62 10.18 6.77 0.20
N VAL A 63 9.99 8.00 -0.25
CA VAL A 63 8.69 8.50 -0.72
C VAL A 63 8.74 8.68 -2.24
N GLN A 64 7.81 8.05 -2.94
CA GLN A 64 7.64 8.18 -4.38
C GLN A 64 6.25 8.76 -4.68
N ASP A 65 6.24 9.99 -5.19
CA ASP A 65 5.06 10.62 -5.77
C ASP A 65 4.99 10.29 -7.26
N ALA A 66 3.83 9.80 -7.69
CA ALA A 66 3.62 9.31 -9.04
C ALA A 66 2.14 9.39 -9.46
N ARG A 67 1.85 9.01 -10.70
CA ARG A 67 0.47 8.95 -11.22
C ARG A 67 0.13 7.56 -11.74
N ALA A 68 -1.06 7.08 -11.37
CA ALA A 68 -1.67 5.88 -11.94
C ALA A 68 -2.72 6.29 -12.97
N GLY A 69 -2.57 5.84 -14.21
CA GLY A 69 -3.45 6.20 -15.33
C GLY A 69 -2.94 7.41 -16.13
N ALA A 70 -2.78 7.21 -17.45
CA ALA A 70 -2.24 8.21 -18.37
C ALA A 70 -3.25 9.27 -18.80
N ASP A 71 -4.55 8.99 -18.61
CA ASP A 71 -5.60 9.96 -18.89
C ASP A 71 -5.51 11.15 -17.93
N GLU A 72 -5.58 12.36 -18.47
CA GLU A 72 -5.40 13.61 -17.71
C GLU A 72 -6.50 13.86 -16.68
N THR A 73 -7.70 13.31 -16.89
CA THR A 73 -8.89 13.55 -16.07
C THR A 73 -9.23 12.41 -15.12
N HIS A 74 -8.84 11.17 -15.46
CA HIS A 74 -9.13 9.97 -14.66
C HIS A 74 -7.91 9.40 -13.92
N GLY A 75 -6.72 9.97 -14.14
CA GLY A 75 -5.51 9.56 -13.43
C GLY A 75 -5.55 9.93 -11.95
N ILE A 76 -4.95 9.07 -11.12
CA ILE A 76 -4.89 9.25 -9.66
C ILE A 76 -3.45 9.54 -9.26
N ASN A 77 -3.26 10.60 -8.47
CA ASN A 77 -1.99 10.88 -7.82
C ASN A 77 -1.78 9.89 -6.68
N VAL A 78 -0.72 9.07 -6.76
CA VAL A 78 -0.38 8.05 -5.78
C VAL A 78 0.91 8.43 -5.08
N ARG A 79 0.87 8.47 -3.75
CA ARG A 79 2.08 8.56 -2.91
C ARG A 79 2.38 7.18 -2.34
N VAL A 80 3.57 6.66 -2.62
CA VAL A 80 4.06 5.43 -1.98
C VAL A 80 5.09 5.81 -0.93
N VAL A 81 4.88 5.37 0.31
CA VAL A 81 5.82 5.53 1.42
C VAL A 81 6.31 4.14 1.82
N SER A 82 7.62 3.91 1.75
CA SER A 82 8.21 2.59 2.00
C SER A 82 9.51 2.71 2.79
N GLU A 83 9.76 1.78 3.70
CA GLU A 83 11.07 1.60 4.35
C GLU A 83 12.13 1.00 3.40
N SER A 84 11.69 0.39 2.30
CA SER A 84 12.57 -0.32 1.36
C SER A 84 12.91 0.54 0.14
N PRO A 85 14.21 0.80 -0.13
CA PRO A 85 14.64 1.57 -1.30
C PRO A 85 14.31 0.90 -2.64
N TRP A 86 14.47 -0.43 -2.73
CA TRP A 86 14.21 -1.13 -3.99
C TRP A 86 12.72 -1.17 -4.32
N GLN A 87 11.85 -1.13 -3.31
CA GLN A 87 10.40 -1.02 -3.50
C GLN A 87 9.97 0.38 -3.93
N ALA A 88 10.67 1.41 -3.46
CA ALA A 88 10.51 2.76 -4.01
C ALA A 88 10.93 2.81 -5.49
N LEU A 89 12.05 2.17 -5.86
CA LEU A 89 12.46 2.03 -7.26
C LEU A 89 11.46 1.22 -8.09
N PHE A 90 10.87 0.16 -7.52
CA PHE A 90 9.80 -0.59 -8.16
C PHE A 90 8.61 0.33 -8.48
N SER A 91 8.18 1.13 -7.51
CA SER A 91 7.09 2.11 -7.69
C SER A 91 7.43 3.15 -8.76
N HIS A 92 8.67 3.64 -8.77
CA HIS A 92 9.18 4.55 -9.80
C HIS A 92 9.14 3.97 -11.22
N ASN A 93 9.34 2.65 -11.35
CA ASN A 93 9.29 1.96 -12.64
C ASN A 93 7.85 1.64 -13.09
N MET A 94 6.94 1.38 -12.14
CA MET A 94 5.58 0.92 -12.42
C MET A 94 4.59 2.05 -12.70
N PHE A 95 4.76 3.19 -12.02
CA PHE A 95 3.86 4.34 -12.18
C PHE A 95 4.38 5.37 -13.18
N LEU A 96 3.51 6.28 -13.60
CA LEU A 96 3.90 7.40 -14.44
C LEU A 96 4.68 8.42 -13.62
N ARG A 97 5.82 8.84 -14.16
CA ARG A 97 6.68 9.86 -13.59
C ARG A 97 6.07 11.24 -13.81
N LEU A 98 6.03 12.01 -12.74
CA LEU A 98 5.60 13.41 -12.77
C LEU A 98 6.81 14.32 -13.03
N GLY A 99 6.58 15.42 -13.75
CA GLY A 99 7.59 16.44 -13.95
C GLY A 99 7.85 17.26 -12.68
N PRO A 100 8.95 18.03 -12.61
CA PRO A 100 9.25 18.87 -11.45
C PRO A 100 8.13 19.85 -11.07
N GLU A 101 7.44 20.43 -12.06
CA GLU A 101 6.32 21.36 -11.81
C GLU A 101 5.09 20.65 -11.24
N ASP A 102 4.76 19.46 -11.75
CA ASP A 102 3.66 18.64 -11.25
C ASP A 102 3.91 18.20 -9.80
N LEU A 103 5.17 17.86 -9.48
CA LEU A 103 5.59 17.48 -8.14
C LEU A 103 5.44 18.63 -7.13
N GLN A 104 5.68 19.89 -7.54
CA GLN A 104 5.46 21.04 -6.65
C GLN A 104 3.99 21.25 -6.28
N ARG A 105 3.07 20.82 -7.14
CA ARG A 105 1.61 20.94 -6.94
C ARG A 105 0.98 19.61 -6.52
N PHE A 106 1.79 18.61 -6.20
CA PHE A 106 1.33 17.26 -5.96
C PHE A 106 0.48 17.19 -4.68
N VAL A 107 -0.73 16.67 -4.84
CA VAL A 107 -1.62 16.27 -3.74
C VAL A 107 -2.00 14.81 -3.97
N PRO A 108 -1.71 13.90 -3.02
CA PRO A 108 -2.04 12.48 -3.19
C PRO A 108 -3.56 12.28 -3.14
N GLY A 109 -4.11 11.64 -4.16
CA GLY A 109 -5.48 11.11 -4.16
C GLY A 109 -5.55 9.70 -3.54
N PHE A 110 -4.43 8.98 -3.52
CA PHE A 110 -4.27 7.71 -2.84
C PHE A 110 -2.89 7.62 -2.21
N THR A 111 -2.79 7.02 -1.02
CA THR A 111 -1.51 6.82 -0.33
C THR A 111 -1.34 5.34 0.00
N VAL A 112 -0.18 4.79 -0.37
CA VAL A 112 0.25 3.45 -0.02
C VAL A 112 1.29 3.56 1.10
N LEU A 113 0.98 2.98 2.26
CA LEU A 113 1.94 2.79 3.34
C LEU A 113 2.47 1.36 3.25
N HIS A 114 3.74 1.22 2.95
CA HIS A 114 4.36 -0.07 2.64
C HIS A 114 5.44 -0.40 3.69
N ALA A 115 5.10 -1.29 4.62
CA ALA A 115 5.94 -1.73 5.74
C ALA A 115 6.17 -3.25 5.69
N PRO A 116 6.96 -3.77 4.73
CA PRO A 116 7.15 -5.21 4.50
C PRO A 116 7.84 -5.94 5.65
N SER A 117 8.57 -5.22 6.52
CA SER A 117 9.22 -5.80 7.69
C SER A 117 8.30 -5.87 8.91
N LEU A 118 7.18 -5.12 8.90
CA LEU A 118 6.18 -5.16 9.95
C LEU A 118 5.26 -6.35 9.75
N LYS A 119 5.08 -7.13 10.81
CA LYS A 119 4.15 -8.25 10.87
C LYS A 119 2.83 -7.81 11.50
N ALA A 120 1.71 -8.13 10.85
CA ALA A 120 0.40 -7.99 11.47
C ALA A 120 0.24 -9.00 12.62
N ASP A 121 -0.60 -8.65 13.59
CA ASP A 121 -1.01 -9.53 14.67
C ASP A 121 -2.48 -9.93 14.46
N PRO A 122 -2.78 -11.18 14.05
CA PRO A 122 -4.15 -11.65 13.85
C PRO A 122 -5.10 -11.40 15.03
N SER A 123 -4.58 -11.46 16.26
CA SER A 123 -5.38 -11.30 17.47
C SER A 123 -5.78 -9.84 17.74
N VAL A 124 -5.03 -8.88 17.21
CA VAL A 124 -5.24 -7.44 17.39
C VAL A 124 -5.84 -6.79 16.15
N HIS A 125 -5.32 -7.15 14.98
CA HIS A 125 -5.66 -6.55 13.69
C HIS A 125 -6.76 -7.31 12.94
N GLY A 126 -7.24 -8.43 13.48
CA GLY A 126 -8.28 -9.24 12.83
C GLY A 126 -7.87 -9.77 11.45
N THR A 127 -6.57 -9.91 11.19
CA THR A 127 -6.00 -10.47 9.98
C THR A 127 -5.99 -12.00 10.05
N GLN A 128 -5.73 -12.68 8.92
CA GLN A 128 -5.63 -14.15 8.91
C GLN A 128 -4.22 -14.67 9.22
N SER A 129 -3.22 -13.85 8.92
CA SER A 129 -1.81 -14.18 9.15
C SER A 129 -1.04 -12.91 9.55
N GLU A 130 0.28 -13.04 9.61
CA GLU A 130 1.20 -11.91 9.77
C GLU A 130 1.27 -10.98 8.55
N THR A 131 0.61 -11.36 7.45
CA THR A 131 0.49 -10.55 6.23
C THR A 131 -0.89 -9.89 6.15
N ALA A 132 -0.91 -8.63 5.69
CA ALA A 132 -2.14 -7.90 5.44
C ALA A 132 -1.95 -6.93 4.26
N VAL A 133 -2.92 -6.93 3.34
CA VAL A 133 -2.98 -6.04 2.18
C VAL A 133 -4.34 -5.35 2.14
#